data_AF-A0A2R5GTF1-F1
#
_entry.id   AF-A0A2R5GTF1-F1
#
_cell.length_a   1.000
_cell.length_b   1.000
_cell.length_c   1.000
_cell.angle_alpha   90.00
_cell.angle_beta   90.00
_cell.angle_gamma   90.00
#
_symmetry.space_group_name_H-M   'P 1'
#
loop_
_entity.id
_entity.type
_entity.pdbx_description
1 polymer ?
#
loop_
_entity_poly.entity_id
_entity_poly.type
_entity_poly.pdbx_seq_one_letter_code
_entity_poly.pdbx_strand_id
1 'polypeptide(L)'
;MRAKDFCEDVHKAVRALLYGEGPPTPPLASSGGEGAALAKETHILNIKAEEGLLSMALCQAIDELASLEVSRENSSRALALLELAIEIAGGNKEAGSEAREKLGEKLDGLREKIRSAEDNPDEMATWAKNLASSAGAPAPDDIGKTISKLVNGRWSMLAHIMQVVPGADGEPLQSAQLGRNAKRKVKVAGNVLQSRFQDQLNLSEDVTLALRQNLPLPAVVSKSFGSERAIFTAPHGTYVVRKEGELHLAENYASFVAEGLARLCEGEFIGWSPAEIFRSQESKLPHLQAYDPNFTPLGAEKPEGFHGVLNNALSQWSKTSKDEQVLHFDCHGRKNWKVGEAQGAVTVGMGALERYARSVSNFRLTEAEIIEAKTTIVHAIQAGLGSNWVVDANPKYAGAGGDSYRTMTRMSVDALDGEILAVQLEMSREFRIALVLDSGLMQRFASSLKSIRL
;
A
#
# COMPACT_ATOMS: atom_id res chain seq x y z
N MET A 1 39.75 9.41 -12.95
CA MET A 1 38.37 9.53 -13.47
C MET A 1 37.61 10.45 -12.51
N ARG A 2 37.08 11.59 -12.97
CA ARG A 2 36.35 12.51 -12.08
C ARG A 2 34.96 11.90 -11.82
N ALA A 3 34.37 12.14 -10.65
CA ALA A 3 33.04 11.58 -10.28
C ALA A 3 31.96 11.88 -11.34
N LYS A 4 32.05 13.05 -11.98
CA LYS A 4 31.19 13.45 -13.09
C LYS A 4 31.30 12.52 -14.30
N ASP A 5 32.51 12.13 -14.68
CA ASP A 5 32.77 11.29 -15.86
C ASP A 5 32.23 9.86 -15.62
N PHE A 6 32.36 9.36 -14.38
CA PHE A 6 31.80 8.07 -13.97
C PHE A 6 30.26 8.07 -13.98
N CYS A 7 29.63 9.13 -13.48
CA CYS A 7 28.18 9.27 -13.53
C CYS A 7 27.66 9.36 -14.98
N GLU A 8 28.36 10.06 -15.88
CA GLU A 8 28.00 10.12 -17.30
C GLU A 8 28.12 8.75 -17.98
N ASP A 9 29.16 7.97 -17.68
CA ASP A 9 29.36 6.64 -18.26
C ASP A 9 28.32 5.62 -17.75
N VAL A 10 27.97 5.66 -16.46
CA VAL A 10 26.90 4.82 -15.88
C VAL A 10 25.54 5.20 -16.47
N HIS A 11 25.26 6.50 -16.64
CA HIS A 11 23.99 6.95 -17.22
C HIS A 11 23.86 6.56 -18.71
N LYS A 12 24.97 6.58 -19.46
CA LYS A 12 25.04 6.06 -20.84
C LYS A 12 24.81 4.56 -20.91
N ALA A 13 25.44 3.79 -20.03
CA ALA A 13 25.27 2.33 -19.97
C ALA A 13 23.82 1.95 -19.63
N VAL A 14 23.20 2.64 -18.68
CA VAL A 14 21.79 2.45 -18.30
C VAL A 14 20.85 2.80 -19.46
N ARG A 15 21.09 3.89 -20.20
CA ARG A 15 20.29 4.24 -21.38
C ARG A 15 20.42 3.22 -22.52
N ALA A 16 21.63 2.74 -22.79
CA ALA A 16 21.86 1.71 -23.80
C ALA A 16 21.13 0.40 -23.47
N LEU A 17 21.06 0.04 -22.18
CA LEU A 17 20.33 -1.12 -21.65
C LEU A 17 18.81 -0.97 -21.71
N LEU A 18 18.28 0.24 -21.48
CA LEU A 18 16.84 0.50 -21.41
C LEU A 18 16.19 0.80 -22.76
N TYR A 19 16.93 1.41 -23.69
CA TYR A 19 16.34 1.96 -24.93
C TYR A 19 16.88 1.33 -26.22
N GLY A 20 17.83 0.39 -26.14
CA GLY A 20 18.19 -0.48 -27.26
C GLY A 20 18.57 0.25 -28.55
N GLU A 21 19.57 1.13 -28.51
CA GLU A 21 20.17 1.64 -29.76
C GLU A 21 21.27 0.69 -30.25
N GLY A 22 20.87 -0.29 -31.04
CA GLY A 22 21.75 -1.12 -31.87
C GLY A 22 21.34 -1.04 -33.35
N PRO A 23 22.27 -1.24 -34.31
CA PRO A 23 22.00 -1.10 -35.74
C PRO A 23 20.97 -2.13 -36.24
N PRO A 24 20.29 -1.88 -37.38
CA PRO A 24 19.13 -2.66 -37.78
C PRO A 24 19.51 -4.10 -38.16
N THR A 25 18.91 -5.08 -37.50
CA THR A 25 18.94 -6.49 -37.90
C THR A 25 17.81 -6.77 -38.90
N PRO A 26 18.06 -7.56 -39.97
CA PRO A 26 17.10 -7.79 -41.06
C PRO A 26 16.00 -8.79 -40.65
N PRO A 27 14.90 -8.89 -41.43
CA PRO A 27 13.76 -9.70 -41.02
C PRO A 27 14.07 -11.19 -41.21
N LEU A 28 13.76 -12.00 -40.19
CA LEU A 28 13.70 -13.45 -40.32
C LEU A 28 12.33 -13.99 -39.94
N ALA A 29 11.91 -14.92 -40.78
CA ALA A 29 10.57 -15.45 -40.92
C ALA A 29 10.19 -16.46 -39.83
N SER A 30 8.88 -16.69 -39.77
CA SER A 30 8.11 -17.68 -39.00
C SER A 30 8.78 -19.05 -38.79
N SER A 31 8.73 -19.57 -37.56
CA SER A 31 7.97 -20.80 -37.23
C SER A 31 8.11 -21.20 -35.75
N GLY A 32 6.97 -21.52 -35.13
CA GLY A 32 6.81 -22.53 -34.07
C GLY A 32 7.66 -22.41 -32.79
N GLY A 33 7.20 -21.64 -31.81
CA GLY A 33 7.76 -21.71 -30.44
C GLY A 33 7.29 -20.65 -29.44
N GLU A 34 6.15 -19.99 -29.68
CA GLU A 34 5.83 -18.70 -29.04
C GLU A 34 5.58 -18.77 -27.52
N GLY A 35 5.12 -19.90 -26.97
CA GLY A 35 4.83 -19.99 -25.52
C GLY A 35 6.07 -20.05 -24.61
N ALA A 36 7.13 -20.75 -25.05
CA ALA A 36 8.34 -20.94 -24.24
C ALA A 36 9.32 -19.76 -24.38
N ALA A 37 9.37 -19.13 -25.56
CA ALA A 37 10.15 -17.93 -25.80
C ALA A 37 9.62 -16.75 -24.99
N LEU A 38 8.30 -16.53 -24.98
CA LEU A 38 7.67 -15.44 -24.24
C LEU A 38 7.81 -15.60 -22.71
N ALA A 39 7.74 -16.83 -22.19
CA ALA A 39 7.96 -17.10 -20.77
C ALA A 39 9.43 -16.89 -20.36
N LYS A 40 10.39 -17.28 -21.22
CA LYS A 40 11.82 -17.03 -21.00
C LYS A 40 12.14 -15.54 -21.07
N GLU A 41 11.53 -14.82 -22.00
CA GLU A 41 11.69 -13.37 -22.18
C GLU A 41 11.09 -12.59 -21.00
N THR A 42 9.90 -12.98 -20.52
CA THR A 42 9.28 -12.41 -19.32
C THR A 42 10.12 -12.67 -18.06
N HIS A 43 10.70 -13.87 -17.94
CA HIS A 43 11.60 -14.20 -16.82
C HIS A 43 12.90 -13.38 -16.86
N ILE A 44 13.48 -13.19 -18.05
CA ILE A 44 14.67 -12.34 -18.25
C ILE A 44 14.34 -10.86 -17.95
N LEU A 45 13.15 -10.38 -18.34
CA LEU A 45 12.71 -9.02 -18.05
C LEU A 45 12.46 -8.80 -16.55
N ASN A 46 11.93 -9.79 -15.84
CA ASN A 46 11.76 -9.73 -14.38
C ASN A 46 13.12 -9.73 -13.64
N ILE A 47 14.07 -10.56 -14.06
CA ILE A 47 15.45 -10.55 -13.51
C ILE A 47 16.10 -9.19 -13.75
N LYS A 48 15.98 -8.63 -14.96
CA LYS A 48 16.54 -7.31 -15.29
C LYS A 48 15.85 -6.17 -14.54
N ALA A 49 14.55 -6.29 -14.25
CA ALA A 49 13.81 -5.31 -13.44
C ALA A 49 14.23 -5.38 -11.97
N GLU A 50 14.45 -6.58 -11.42
CA GLU A 50 14.99 -6.79 -10.08
C GLU A 50 16.44 -6.28 -9.97
N GLU A 51 17.29 -6.54 -10.95
CA GLU A 51 18.65 -5.99 -11.05
C GLU A 51 18.65 -4.47 -11.16
N GLY A 52 17.69 -3.89 -11.91
CA GLY A 52 17.50 -2.45 -12.02
C GLY A 52 17.10 -1.80 -10.69
N LEU A 53 16.18 -2.42 -9.95
CA LEU A 53 15.78 -1.97 -8.61
C LEU A 53 16.91 -2.09 -7.60
N LEU A 54 17.72 -3.15 -7.67
CA LEU A 54 18.90 -3.34 -6.83
C LEU A 54 19.96 -2.27 -7.10
N SER A 55 20.21 -1.97 -8.38
CA SER A 55 21.18 -0.97 -8.81
C SER A 55 20.75 0.44 -8.39
N MET A 56 19.44 0.75 -8.47
CA MET A 56 18.88 2.00 -7.97
C MET A 56 19.01 2.13 -6.45
N ALA A 57 18.73 1.06 -5.69
CA ALA A 57 18.87 1.05 -4.23
C ALA A 57 20.34 1.25 -3.80
N LEU A 58 21.28 0.65 -4.53
CA LEU A 58 22.72 0.80 -4.28
C LEU A 58 23.22 2.22 -4.60
N CYS A 59 22.82 2.80 -5.73
CA CYS A 59 23.14 4.20 -6.07
C CYS A 59 22.59 5.17 -5.01
N GLN A 60 21.36 4.94 -4.53
CA GLN A 60 20.75 5.78 -3.52
C GLN A 60 21.44 5.65 -2.14
N ALA A 61 21.94 4.47 -1.77
CA ALA A 61 22.73 4.29 -0.56
C ALA A 61 24.10 5.00 -0.65
N ILE A 62 24.73 5.00 -1.83
CA ILE A 62 25.99 5.72 -2.09
C ILE A 62 25.78 7.24 -2.01
N ASP A 63 24.68 7.76 -2.56
CA ASP A 63 24.34 9.18 -2.49
C ASP A 63 24.01 9.63 -1.05
N GLU A 64 23.37 8.76 -0.25
CA GLU A 64 23.08 9.02 1.17
C GLU A 64 24.37 9.02 2.01
N LEU A 65 25.29 8.08 1.77
CA LEU A 65 26.62 8.07 2.39
C LEU A 65 27.43 9.34 2.08
N ALA A 66 27.26 9.90 0.87
CA ALA A 66 27.94 11.11 0.45
C ALA A 66 27.36 12.40 1.07
N SER A 67 26.17 12.35 1.67
CA SER A 67 25.43 13.52 2.18
C SER A 67 25.33 13.63 3.70
N LEU A 68 25.83 12.64 4.46
CA LEU A 68 25.81 12.69 5.92
C LEU A 68 26.92 13.61 6.47
N GLU A 69 26.56 14.54 7.37
CA GLU A 69 27.54 15.26 8.20
C GLU A 69 28.25 14.29 9.15
N VAL A 70 29.52 14.52 9.45
CA VAL A 70 30.33 13.57 10.20
C VAL A 70 30.03 13.69 11.70
N SER A 71 29.25 12.76 12.22
CA SER A 71 29.04 12.50 13.64
C SER A 71 29.24 11.01 13.92
N ARG A 72 29.54 10.65 15.18
CA ARG A 72 29.69 9.23 15.58
C ARG A 72 28.47 8.39 15.21
N GLU A 73 27.28 8.99 15.28
CA GLU A 73 26.00 8.38 14.91
C GLU A 73 25.88 8.18 13.38
N ASN A 74 26.38 9.12 12.58
CA ASN A 74 26.39 9.03 11.13
C ASN A 74 27.44 8.05 10.60
N SER A 75 28.57 7.88 11.30
CA SER A 75 29.57 6.84 10.99
C SER A 75 29.05 5.43 11.24
N SER A 76 28.33 5.19 12.35
CA SER A 76 27.66 3.91 12.60
C SER A 76 26.55 3.62 11.59
N ARG A 77 25.79 4.65 11.19
CA ARG A 77 24.76 4.55 10.15
C ARG A 77 25.34 4.24 8.77
N ALA A 78 26.47 4.85 8.42
CA ALA A 78 27.19 4.57 7.19
C ALA A 78 27.69 3.12 7.13
N LEU A 79 28.21 2.61 8.26
CA LEU A 79 28.67 1.22 8.38
C LEU A 79 27.53 0.22 8.12
N ALA A 80 26.38 0.43 8.77
CA ALA A 80 25.23 -0.45 8.65
C ALA A 80 24.66 -0.50 7.21
N LEU A 81 24.67 0.62 6.50
CA LEU A 81 24.23 0.70 5.10
C LEU A 81 25.19 -0.02 4.14
N LEU A 82 26.50 0.06 4.39
CA LEU A 82 27.51 -0.68 3.62
C LEU A 82 27.44 -2.18 3.88
N GLU A 83 27.23 -2.60 5.13
CA GLU A 83 27.05 -4.02 5.48
C GLU A 83 25.80 -4.61 4.80
N LEU A 84 24.69 -3.87 4.78
CA LEU A 84 23.47 -4.25 4.07
C LEU A 84 23.70 -4.37 2.55
N ALA A 85 24.44 -3.42 1.94
CA ALA A 85 24.77 -3.47 0.52
C ALA A 85 25.62 -4.70 0.16
N ILE A 86 26.56 -5.10 1.03
CA ILE A 86 27.40 -6.29 0.87
C ILE A 86 26.58 -7.58 0.97
N GLU A 87 25.65 -7.65 1.91
CA GLU A 87 24.77 -8.80 2.11
C GLU A 87 23.84 -9.00 0.90
N ILE A 88 23.26 -7.91 0.40
CA ILE A 88 22.42 -7.90 -0.81
C ILE A 88 23.24 -8.33 -2.05
N ALA A 89 24.47 -7.84 -2.19
CA ALA A 89 25.36 -8.25 -3.28
C ALA A 89 25.75 -9.74 -3.19
N GLY A 90 25.77 -10.32 -1.99
CA GLY A 90 26.09 -11.72 -1.75
C GLY A 90 25.01 -12.72 -2.18
N GLY A 91 23.78 -12.27 -2.45
CA GLY A 91 22.66 -13.12 -2.87
C GLY A 91 22.71 -13.61 -4.33
N ASN A 92 23.58 -13.02 -5.17
CA ASN A 92 23.69 -13.36 -6.59
C ASN A 92 25.06 -13.98 -6.91
N LYS A 93 25.08 -15.28 -7.26
CA LYS A 93 26.31 -16.10 -7.28
C LYS A 93 27.35 -15.73 -8.34
N GLU A 94 26.96 -15.10 -9.45
CA GLU A 94 27.88 -14.80 -10.56
C GLU A 94 28.21 -13.31 -10.71
N ALA A 95 27.25 -12.40 -10.42
CA ALA A 95 27.49 -10.95 -10.43
C ALA A 95 27.97 -10.39 -9.07
N GLY A 96 27.78 -11.15 -7.99
CA GLY A 96 28.00 -10.69 -6.62
C GLY A 96 29.46 -10.69 -6.15
N SER A 97 30.33 -11.53 -6.73
CA SER A 97 31.70 -11.73 -6.21
C SER A 97 32.55 -10.45 -6.25
N GLU A 98 32.62 -9.81 -7.43
CA GLU A 98 33.45 -8.61 -7.63
C GLU A 98 32.86 -7.39 -6.94
N ALA A 99 31.53 -7.26 -6.93
CA ALA A 99 30.84 -6.19 -6.20
C ALA A 99 31.02 -6.33 -4.68
N ARG A 100 30.95 -7.56 -4.16
CA ARG A 100 31.16 -7.89 -2.74
C ARG A 100 32.60 -7.63 -2.31
N GLU A 101 33.58 -7.97 -3.15
CA GLU A 101 35.00 -7.68 -2.89
C GLU A 101 35.25 -6.17 -2.84
N LYS A 102 34.81 -5.41 -3.85
CA LYS A 102 34.94 -3.94 -3.90
C LYS A 102 34.21 -3.22 -2.77
N LEU A 103 33.04 -3.72 -2.34
CA LEU A 103 32.31 -3.16 -1.21
C LEU A 103 32.97 -3.56 0.12
N GLY A 104 33.53 -4.76 0.22
CA GLY A 104 34.31 -5.23 1.37
C GLY A 104 35.56 -4.38 1.61
N GLU A 105 36.37 -4.13 0.57
CA GLU A 105 37.54 -3.25 0.65
C GLU A 105 37.16 -1.82 1.10
N LYS A 106 36.02 -1.30 0.63
CA LYS A 106 35.51 0.01 1.05
C LYS A 106 35.02 0.02 2.49
N LEU A 107 34.35 -1.04 2.94
CA LEU A 107 33.91 -1.20 4.32
C LEU A 107 35.12 -1.27 5.27
N ASP A 108 36.14 -2.03 4.91
CA ASP A 108 37.37 -2.14 5.71
C ASP A 108 38.12 -0.81 5.74
N GLY A 109 38.20 -0.10 4.60
CA GLY A 109 38.75 1.26 4.57
C GLY A 109 37.96 2.27 5.40
N LEU A 110 36.63 2.13 5.50
CA LEU A 110 35.80 2.99 6.35
C LEU A 110 35.98 2.66 7.83
N ARG A 111 36.06 1.37 8.19
CA ARG A 111 36.35 0.90 9.54
C ARG A 111 37.70 1.38 10.03
N GLU A 112 38.74 1.29 9.19
CA GLU A 112 40.08 1.77 9.51
C GLU A 112 40.09 3.29 9.74
N LYS A 113 39.36 4.06 8.91
CA LYS A 113 39.21 5.52 9.07
C LYS A 113 38.43 5.93 10.31
N ILE A 114 37.38 5.17 10.67
CA ILE A 114 36.63 5.42 11.91
C ILE A 114 37.53 5.13 13.12
N ARG A 115 38.28 4.02 13.07
CA ARG A 115 39.23 3.64 14.11
C ARG A 115 40.34 4.69 14.27
N SER A 116 40.93 5.17 13.17
CA SER A 116 41.95 6.23 13.22
C SER A 116 41.39 7.59 13.66
N ALA A 117 40.12 7.88 13.35
CA ALA A 117 39.44 9.10 13.80
C ALA A 117 39.05 9.07 15.28
N GLU A 118 38.82 7.88 15.86
CA GLU A 118 38.67 7.72 17.32
C GLU A 118 39.99 8.01 18.06
N ASP A 119 41.14 7.82 17.41
CA ASP A 119 42.46 8.08 17.96
C ASP A 119 42.98 9.53 17.73
N ASN A 120 42.37 10.29 16.79
CA ASN A 120 42.80 11.66 16.46
C ASN A 120 41.63 12.60 16.06
N PRO A 121 40.98 13.26 17.05
CA PRO A 121 39.79 14.10 16.83
C PRO A 121 39.99 15.29 15.88
N ASP A 122 41.21 15.84 15.80
CA ASP A 122 41.52 17.01 14.95
C ASP A 122 41.58 16.66 13.46
N GLU A 123 41.92 15.40 13.15
CA GLU A 123 41.90 14.87 11.79
C GLU A 123 40.46 14.65 11.31
N MET A 124 39.57 14.24 12.23
CA MET A 124 38.12 14.14 12.00
C MET A 124 37.49 15.51 11.71
N ALA A 125 37.89 16.55 12.46
CA ALA A 125 37.43 17.91 12.24
C ALA A 125 37.91 18.50 10.90
N THR A 126 39.15 18.20 10.49
CA THR A 126 39.71 18.63 9.20
C THR A 126 39.05 17.93 8.02
N TRP A 127 38.76 16.64 8.17
CA TRP A 127 38.04 15.84 7.17
C TRP A 127 36.59 16.29 7.00
N ALA A 128 35.86 16.50 8.10
CA ALA A 128 34.49 17.00 8.09
C ALA A 128 34.38 18.39 7.43
N LYS A 129 35.35 19.28 7.67
CA LYS A 129 35.43 20.60 7.03
C LYS A 129 35.57 20.50 5.50
N ASN A 130 36.41 19.59 5.01
CA ASN A 130 36.63 19.39 3.59
C ASN A 130 35.41 18.76 2.89
N LEU A 131 34.69 17.88 3.58
CA LEU A 131 33.47 17.25 3.08
C LEU A 131 32.31 18.27 2.96
N ALA A 132 32.10 19.08 4.00
CA ALA A 132 31.06 20.12 4.03
C ALA A 132 31.25 21.21 2.97
N SER A 133 32.50 21.55 2.63
CA SER A 133 32.80 22.47 1.53
C SER A 133 32.55 21.91 0.13
N SER A 134 32.35 20.60 0.00
CA SER A 134 32.19 19.92 -1.30
C SER A 134 30.74 19.59 -1.66
N ALA A 135 29.81 19.66 -0.71
CA ALA A 135 28.40 19.33 -0.89
C ALA A 135 27.52 20.56 -0.64
N GLY A 136 27.11 21.24 -1.72
CA GLY A 136 26.11 22.32 -1.63
C GLY A 136 24.78 21.79 -1.09
N ALA A 137 24.36 22.27 0.08
CA ALA A 137 23.19 21.75 0.81
C ALA A 137 21.83 22.19 0.22
N PRO A 138 20.81 21.31 0.16
CA PRO A 138 19.43 21.67 -0.16
C PRO A 138 18.57 21.96 1.10
N ALA A 139 17.40 22.57 0.85
CA ALA A 139 16.52 23.26 1.80
C ALA A 139 15.65 22.34 2.72
N PRO A 140 15.01 22.89 3.78
CA PRO A 140 14.44 22.16 4.94
C PRO A 140 13.29 21.17 4.70
N ASP A 141 12.73 21.07 3.49
CA ASP A 141 11.53 20.25 3.21
C ASP A 141 11.80 18.73 3.10
N ASP A 142 13.06 18.29 3.15
CA ASP A 142 13.45 16.87 3.00
C ASP A 142 13.66 16.10 4.31
N ILE A 143 13.58 16.75 5.48
CA ILE A 143 13.71 16.07 6.78
C ILE A 143 12.49 15.16 7.05
N GLY A 144 11.29 15.59 6.66
CA GLY A 144 10.06 14.80 6.81
C GLY A 144 10.03 13.51 5.98
N LYS A 145 10.60 13.55 4.75
CA LYS A 145 10.74 12.35 3.90
C LYS A 145 11.79 11.38 4.45
N THR A 146 12.84 11.92 5.06
CA THR A 146 13.94 11.14 5.64
C THR A 146 13.50 10.38 6.89
N ILE A 147 12.70 10.99 7.77
CA ILE A 147 12.09 10.30 8.93
C ILE A 147 11.12 9.22 8.48
N SER A 148 10.31 9.49 7.45
CA SER A 148 9.36 8.51 6.91
C SER A 148 10.05 7.30 6.26
N LYS A 149 11.26 7.45 5.70
CA LYS A 149 12.08 6.35 5.17
C LYS A 149 12.84 5.57 6.26
N LEU A 150 13.28 6.22 7.33
CA LEU A 150 13.93 5.59 8.50
C LEU A 150 13.03 4.61 9.24
N VAL A 151 11.73 4.93 9.34
CA VAL A 151 10.73 4.02 9.90
C VAL A 151 10.57 2.77 9.00
N ASN A 152 10.58 2.93 7.68
CA ASN A 152 10.42 1.84 6.70
C ASN A 152 11.55 0.79 6.74
N GLY A 153 12.80 1.19 7.00
CA GLY A 153 13.94 0.25 7.08
C GLY A 153 13.91 -0.65 8.32
N ARG A 154 13.29 -0.22 9.42
CA ARG A 154 13.10 -1.06 10.62
C ARG A 154 12.03 -2.13 10.40
N TRP A 155 11.04 -1.86 9.55
CA TRP A 155 9.96 -2.79 9.24
C TRP A 155 10.38 -3.90 8.28
N SER A 156 11.22 -3.60 7.28
CA SER A 156 11.80 -4.64 6.43
C SER A 156 12.70 -5.55 7.25
N MET A 157 13.52 -5.00 8.16
CA MET A 157 14.35 -5.78 9.08
C MET A 157 13.51 -6.65 10.03
N LEU A 158 12.41 -6.14 10.59
CA LEU A 158 11.50 -6.94 11.42
C LEU A 158 10.81 -8.05 10.59
N ALA A 159 10.37 -7.75 9.36
CA ALA A 159 9.78 -8.71 8.45
C ALA A 159 10.79 -9.77 7.96
N HIS A 160 12.06 -9.40 7.79
CA HIS A 160 13.15 -10.31 7.41
C HIS A 160 13.57 -11.20 8.58
N ILE A 161 13.70 -10.66 9.79
CA ILE A 161 13.86 -11.43 11.04
C ILE A 161 12.68 -12.40 11.23
N MET A 162 11.48 -12.01 10.79
CA MET A 162 10.30 -12.86 10.83
C MET A 162 10.20 -13.89 9.70
N GLN A 163 11.01 -13.78 8.64
CA GLN A 163 11.03 -14.71 7.51
C GLN A 163 12.26 -15.63 7.51
N VAL A 164 13.29 -15.32 8.30
CA VAL A 164 14.55 -16.07 8.35
C VAL A 164 14.75 -16.64 9.76
N VAL A 165 14.08 -17.75 10.04
CA VAL A 165 14.48 -18.68 11.11
C VAL A 165 14.50 -20.09 10.52
N PRO A 166 15.63 -20.84 10.60
CA PRO A 166 15.66 -22.21 10.13
C PRO A 166 14.68 -23.09 10.93
N GLY A 167 14.16 -24.15 10.33
CA GLY A 167 13.52 -25.23 11.10
C GLY A 167 14.46 -25.78 12.18
N ALA A 168 13.93 -26.53 13.14
CA ALA A 168 14.69 -27.13 14.25
C ALA A 168 15.87 -28.03 13.80
N ASP A 169 15.93 -28.34 12.51
CA ASP A 169 16.86 -29.18 11.76
C ASP A 169 17.74 -28.42 10.74
N GLY A 170 17.59 -27.09 10.60
CA GLY A 170 18.50 -26.25 9.81
C GLY A 170 18.26 -26.21 8.29
N GLU A 171 17.22 -26.83 7.75
CA GLU A 171 16.94 -26.87 6.31
C GLU A 171 15.82 -25.87 5.87
N PRO A 172 15.88 -25.28 4.66
CA PRO A 172 14.82 -24.40 4.13
C PRO A 172 13.55 -25.18 3.75
N LEU A 173 12.38 -24.71 4.21
CA LEU A 173 11.08 -25.30 3.87
C LEU A 173 10.77 -25.16 2.37
N GLN A 174 10.71 -26.28 1.64
CA GLN A 174 10.29 -26.29 0.24
C GLN A 174 8.78 -26.05 0.08
N SER A 175 8.44 -25.15 -0.85
CA SER A 175 7.10 -24.63 -1.18
C SER A 175 6.03 -25.69 -1.53
N ALA A 176 6.41 -26.95 -1.79
CA ALA A 176 5.52 -28.01 -2.21
C ALA A 176 4.63 -28.61 -1.09
N GLN A 177 4.93 -28.38 0.19
CA GLN A 177 4.15 -28.95 1.31
C GLN A 177 2.96 -28.08 1.76
N LEU A 178 2.89 -26.81 1.34
CA LEU A 178 1.83 -25.88 1.74
C LEU A 178 0.50 -26.09 0.99
N GLY A 179 0.50 -26.84 -0.12
CA GLY A 179 -0.66 -26.94 -1.02
C GLY A 179 -1.77 -27.92 -0.61
N ARG A 180 -1.53 -28.88 0.30
CA ARG A 180 -2.45 -30.04 0.46
C ARG A 180 -3.43 -29.99 1.64
N ASN A 181 -3.28 -29.09 2.61
CA ASN A 181 -4.12 -29.08 3.83
C ASN A 181 -5.17 -27.96 3.93
N ALA A 182 -5.34 -27.13 2.91
CA ALA A 182 -6.17 -25.91 2.97
C ALA A 182 -7.70 -26.12 2.85
N LYS A 183 -8.23 -27.37 2.84
CA LYS A 183 -9.67 -27.63 2.61
C LYS A 183 -10.50 -28.02 3.84
N ARG A 184 -9.97 -28.00 5.07
CA ARG A 184 -10.77 -28.25 6.27
C ARG A 184 -10.47 -27.26 7.41
N LYS A 185 -11.54 -26.60 7.86
CA LYS A 185 -11.71 -25.81 9.11
C LYS A 185 -11.29 -24.33 9.07
N VAL A 186 -12.24 -23.48 8.70
CA VAL A 186 -12.17 -22.01 8.82
C VAL A 186 -12.42 -21.52 10.27
N LYS A 187 -12.78 -22.39 11.22
CA LYS A 187 -13.06 -21.99 12.62
C LYS A 187 -11.84 -22.03 13.57
N VAL A 188 -10.65 -22.40 13.07
CA VAL A 188 -9.42 -22.57 13.89
C VAL A 188 -8.34 -21.53 13.50
N ALA A 189 -8.63 -20.61 12.58
CA ALA A 189 -7.63 -19.73 11.98
C ALA A 189 -7.07 -18.66 12.93
N GLY A 190 -7.86 -18.17 13.90
CA GLY A 190 -7.38 -17.21 14.91
C GLY A 190 -6.30 -17.81 15.81
N ASN A 191 -6.60 -18.98 16.40
CA ASN A 191 -5.65 -19.68 17.28
C ASN A 191 -4.46 -20.28 16.52
N VAL A 192 -4.62 -20.69 15.25
CA VAL A 192 -3.52 -21.28 14.47
C VAL A 192 -2.56 -20.22 13.95
N LEU A 193 -3.01 -19.01 13.61
CA LEU A 193 -2.09 -17.93 13.26
C LEU A 193 -1.36 -17.40 14.49
N GLN A 194 -2.05 -17.28 15.63
CA GLN A 194 -1.41 -16.91 16.90
C GLN A 194 -0.43 -17.99 17.39
N SER A 195 -0.78 -19.28 17.33
CA SER A 195 0.15 -20.36 17.65
C SER A 195 1.30 -20.39 16.65
N ARG A 196 1.06 -20.28 15.34
CA ARG A 196 2.15 -20.29 14.36
C ARG A 196 3.11 -19.11 14.53
N PHE A 197 2.63 -17.95 14.95
CA PHE A 197 3.49 -16.81 15.24
C PHE A 197 4.34 -17.02 16.50
N GLN A 198 3.77 -17.65 17.54
CA GLN A 198 4.49 -18.06 18.75
C GLN A 198 5.47 -19.23 18.47
N ASP A 199 5.05 -20.19 17.65
CA ASP A 199 5.77 -21.41 17.29
C ASP A 199 6.93 -21.13 16.30
N GLN A 200 6.79 -20.15 15.41
CA GLN A 200 7.82 -19.82 14.40
C GLN A 200 8.90 -18.87 14.91
N LEU A 201 8.63 -18.08 15.94
CA LEU A 201 9.58 -17.09 16.46
C LEU A 201 10.12 -17.43 17.83
N ASN A 202 9.57 -18.44 18.54
CA ASN A 202 9.92 -18.78 19.92
C ASN A 202 9.96 -17.54 20.84
N LEU A 203 9.27 -16.46 20.46
CA LEU A 203 9.20 -15.25 21.25
C LEU A 203 8.26 -15.53 22.40
N SER A 204 8.71 -15.24 23.60
CA SER A 204 7.81 -15.26 24.75
C SER A 204 6.62 -14.34 24.48
N GLU A 205 5.48 -14.67 25.09
CA GLU A 205 4.29 -13.83 25.03
C GLU A 205 4.60 -12.38 25.45
N ASP A 206 5.52 -12.21 26.39
CA ASP A 206 6.03 -10.91 26.86
C ASP A 206 6.80 -10.14 25.78
N VAL A 207 7.67 -10.79 25.01
CA VAL A 207 8.42 -10.11 23.92
C VAL A 207 7.48 -9.76 22.78
N THR A 208 6.55 -10.64 22.46
CA THR A 208 5.51 -10.37 21.47
C THR A 208 4.64 -9.19 21.90
N LEU A 209 4.24 -9.14 23.18
CA LEU A 209 3.46 -8.05 23.76
C LEU A 209 4.27 -6.74 23.79
N ALA A 210 5.54 -6.78 24.16
CA ALA A 210 6.42 -5.61 24.18
C ALA A 210 6.65 -5.06 22.77
N LEU A 211 6.92 -5.91 21.78
CA LEU A 211 7.02 -5.49 20.38
C LEU A 211 5.70 -4.85 19.92
N ARG A 212 4.56 -5.44 20.27
CA ARG A 212 3.22 -4.90 19.97
C ARG A 212 2.96 -3.55 20.62
N GLN A 213 3.38 -3.34 21.86
CA GLN A 213 3.21 -2.08 22.59
C GLN A 213 4.13 -0.97 22.07
N ASN A 214 5.23 -1.33 21.41
CA ASN A 214 6.18 -0.39 20.83
C ASN A 214 5.95 -0.14 19.32
N LEU A 215 4.93 -0.75 18.71
CA LEU A 215 4.55 -0.39 17.34
C LEU A 215 3.87 1.00 17.36
N PRO A 216 4.25 1.91 16.46
CA PRO A 216 3.48 3.13 16.22
C PRO A 216 2.02 2.79 15.98
N LEU A 217 1.13 3.56 16.59
CA LEU A 217 -0.30 3.37 16.41
C LEU A 217 -0.68 3.50 14.92
N PRO A 218 -1.62 2.67 14.43
CA PRO A 218 -2.01 2.67 13.04
C PRO A 218 -2.72 3.99 12.77
N ALA A 219 -2.06 4.85 11.99
CA ALA A 219 -2.58 6.17 11.68
C ALA A 219 -3.60 6.08 10.54
N VAL A 220 -4.72 6.77 10.71
CA VAL A 220 -5.69 7.08 9.65
C VAL A 220 -5.33 8.44 9.07
N VAL A 221 -5.30 8.55 7.75
CA VAL A 221 -5.02 9.79 7.04
C VAL A 221 -6.28 10.28 6.33
N SER A 222 -6.48 11.60 6.34
CA SER A 222 -7.40 12.30 5.44
C SER A 222 -6.57 13.17 4.48
N LYS A 223 -6.95 13.17 3.21
CA LYS A 223 -6.35 14.00 2.15
C LYS A 223 -7.47 14.64 1.35
N SER A 224 -7.54 15.98 1.35
CA SER A 224 -8.46 16.74 0.51
C SER A 224 -7.77 17.15 -0.79
N PHE A 225 -8.44 16.98 -1.92
CA PHE A 225 -7.94 17.30 -3.25
C PHE A 225 -8.70 18.44 -3.95
N GLY A 226 -9.70 19.01 -3.28
CA GLY A 226 -10.53 20.08 -3.84
C GLY A 226 -11.72 20.40 -2.95
N SER A 227 -12.77 20.96 -3.55
CA SER A 227 -13.97 21.45 -2.84
C SER A 227 -15.22 20.60 -3.09
N GLU A 228 -15.14 19.53 -3.89
CA GLU A 228 -16.30 18.67 -4.14
C GLU A 228 -16.65 17.89 -2.86
N ARG A 229 -17.94 17.84 -2.52
CA ARG A 229 -18.45 17.17 -1.31
C ARG A 229 -18.56 15.66 -1.48
N ALA A 230 -17.47 15.02 -1.89
CA ALA A 230 -17.39 13.58 -2.09
C ALA A 230 -16.27 12.98 -1.23
N ILE A 231 -16.64 12.11 -0.26
CA ILE A 231 -15.69 11.34 0.54
C ILE A 231 -15.49 9.99 -0.12
N PHE A 232 -14.24 9.56 -0.26
CA PHE A 232 -13.84 8.23 -0.68
C PHE A 232 -13.12 7.53 0.47
N THR A 233 -13.69 6.44 0.98
CA THR A 233 -13.08 5.67 2.07
C THR A 233 -12.57 4.33 1.57
N ALA A 234 -11.43 3.87 2.11
CA ALA A 234 -10.89 2.54 1.81
C ALA A 234 -10.31 1.88 3.07
N PRO A 235 -11.18 1.39 3.97
CA PRO A 235 -10.76 0.89 5.27
C PRO A 235 -10.02 -0.44 5.21
N HIS A 236 -10.13 -1.18 4.11
CA HIS A 236 -9.48 -2.49 3.97
C HIS A 236 -8.22 -2.44 3.10
N GLY A 237 -7.55 -1.29 2.99
CA GLY A 237 -6.19 -1.25 2.41
C GLY A 237 -5.13 -1.98 3.24
N THR A 238 -5.43 -2.23 4.51
CA THR A 238 -4.61 -2.92 5.50
C THR A 238 -5.34 -4.16 6.02
N TYR A 239 -4.62 -5.06 6.68
CA TYR A 239 -5.25 -6.12 7.48
C TYR A 239 -5.87 -5.49 8.74
N VAL A 240 -7.11 -5.83 9.06
CA VAL A 240 -7.81 -5.28 10.23
C VAL A 240 -8.40 -6.37 11.12
N VAL A 241 -8.66 -6.03 12.37
CA VAL A 241 -9.26 -6.91 13.39
C VAL A 241 -10.78 -6.69 13.45
N ARG A 242 -11.55 -7.77 13.30
CA ARG A 242 -12.99 -7.80 13.58
C ARG A 242 -13.27 -8.30 15.00
N LYS A 243 -14.56 -8.37 15.35
CA LYS A 243 -15.00 -8.92 16.63
C LYS A 243 -14.39 -10.30 16.88
N GLU A 244 -14.09 -10.59 18.15
CA GLU A 244 -13.51 -11.87 18.60
C GLU A 244 -12.12 -12.18 18.00
N GLY A 245 -11.40 -11.14 17.52
CA GLY A 245 -10.06 -11.31 16.96
C GLY A 245 -10.04 -11.91 15.56
N GLU A 246 -11.18 -11.96 14.87
CA GLU A 246 -11.23 -12.44 13.49
C GLU A 246 -10.44 -11.51 12.58
N LEU A 247 -9.50 -12.09 11.82
CA LEU A 247 -8.70 -11.36 10.85
C LEU A 247 -9.52 -11.05 9.60
N HIS A 248 -9.60 -9.77 9.24
CA HIS A 248 -10.05 -9.37 7.91
C HIS A 248 -8.85 -9.05 7.01
N LEU A 249 -8.85 -9.65 5.82
CA LEU A 249 -7.73 -9.55 4.87
C LEU A 249 -7.73 -8.18 4.18
N ALA A 250 -6.53 -7.70 3.86
CA ALA A 250 -6.38 -6.53 3.01
C ALA A 250 -6.95 -6.77 1.59
N GLU A 251 -7.58 -5.73 1.06
CA GLU A 251 -8.17 -5.66 -0.27
C GLU A 251 -7.20 -4.90 -1.20
N ASN A 252 -6.23 -5.61 -1.79
CA ASN A 252 -5.16 -5.03 -2.61
C ASN A 252 -5.62 -3.94 -3.58
N TYR A 253 -4.94 -2.80 -3.59
CA TYR A 253 -5.24 -1.62 -4.42
C TYR A 253 -6.52 -0.84 -4.08
N ALA A 254 -7.36 -1.26 -3.12
CA ALA A 254 -8.57 -0.51 -2.77
C ALA A 254 -8.25 0.93 -2.33
N SER A 255 -7.25 1.12 -1.47
CA SER A 255 -6.80 2.47 -1.05
C SER A 255 -6.19 3.28 -2.19
N PHE A 256 -5.41 2.66 -3.08
CA PHE A 256 -4.87 3.35 -4.25
C PHE A 256 -5.99 3.86 -5.16
N VAL A 257 -6.98 3.00 -5.43
CA VAL A 257 -8.13 3.36 -6.26
C VAL A 257 -8.96 4.46 -5.60
N ALA A 258 -9.28 4.34 -4.31
CA ALA A 258 -10.05 5.36 -3.59
C ALA A 258 -9.33 6.72 -3.55
N GLU A 259 -8.01 6.74 -3.30
CA GLU A 259 -7.23 7.99 -3.34
C GLU A 259 -7.19 8.58 -4.76
N GLY A 260 -7.05 7.73 -5.79
CA GLY A 260 -7.11 8.14 -7.19
C GLY A 260 -8.47 8.76 -7.56
N LEU A 261 -9.57 8.13 -7.15
CA LEU A 261 -10.92 8.64 -7.36
C LEU A 261 -11.14 9.96 -6.61
N ALA A 262 -10.73 10.07 -5.35
CA ALA A 262 -10.83 11.32 -4.59
C ALA A 262 -10.08 12.47 -5.29
N ARG A 263 -8.88 12.20 -5.79
CA ARG A 263 -8.09 13.20 -6.53
C ARG A 263 -8.81 13.65 -7.81
N LEU A 264 -9.30 12.72 -8.61
CA LEU A 264 -9.94 13.03 -9.89
C LEU A 264 -11.34 13.64 -9.75
N CYS A 265 -12.02 13.32 -8.66
CA CYS A 265 -13.30 13.90 -8.28
C CYS A 265 -13.14 15.19 -7.46
N GLU A 266 -11.91 15.66 -7.18
CA GLU A 266 -11.65 16.85 -6.36
C GLU A 266 -12.28 16.77 -4.95
N GLY A 267 -12.39 15.55 -4.42
CA GLY A 267 -13.01 15.23 -3.13
C GLY A 267 -11.99 14.94 -2.03
N GLU A 268 -12.42 14.19 -1.02
CA GLU A 268 -11.61 13.81 0.13
C GLU A 268 -11.38 12.30 0.19
N PHE A 269 -10.13 11.87 0.42
CA PHE A 269 -9.78 10.48 0.67
C PHE A 269 -9.56 10.25 2.16
N ILE A 270 -10.14 9.18 2.71
CA ILE A 270 -9.87 8.69 4.07
C ILE A 270 -9.44 7.23 4.01
N GLY A 271 -8.24 6.95 4.53
CA GLY A 271 -7.66 5.60 4.51
C GLY A 271 -6.58 5.42 5.57
N TRP A 272 -6.03 4.22 5.66
CA TRP A 272 -4.84 3.99 6.49
C TRP A 272 -3.62 4.70 5.90
N SER A 273 -2.70 5.12 6.77
CA SER A 273 -1.43 5.69 6.34
C SER A 273 -0.64 4.70 5.46
N PRO A 274 0.19 5.20 4.51
CA PRO A 274 1.05 4.33 3.70
C PRO A 274 1.95 3.41 4.55
N ALA A 275 2.43 3.90 5.70
CA ALA A 275 3.24 3.12 6.62
C ALA A 275 2.46 1.90 7.19
N GLU A 276 1.21 2.10 7.59
CA GLU A 276 0.35 1.01 8.10
C GLU A 276 -0.03 0.02 7.00
N ILE A 277 -0.36 0.52 5.80
CA ILE A 277 -0.63 -0.35 4.63
C ILE A 277 0.58 -1.24 4.35
N PHE A 278 1.77 -0.65 4.23
CA PHE A 278 3.01 -1.39 3.99
C PHE A 278 3.31 -2.40 5.11
N ARG A 279 3.26 -1.97 6.37
CA ARG A 279 3.49 -2.82 7.55
C ARG A 279 2.57 -4.04 7.54
N SER A 280 1.28 -3.86 7.33
CA SER A 280 0.32 -4.97 7.34
C SER A 280 0.50 -5.90 6.15
N GLN A 281 0.86 -5.36 4.97
CA GLN A 281 1.09 -6.16 3.77
C GLN A 281 2.34 -7.00 3.90
N GLU A 282 3.41 -6.48 4.49
CA GLU A 282 4.64 -7.25 4.75
C GLU A 282 4.42 -8.32 5.81
N SER A 283 3.84 -7.95 6.96
CA SER A 283 3.61 -8.88 8.08
C SER A 283 2.45 -9.85 7.85
N LYS A 284 1.56 -9.58 6.89
CA LYS A 284 0.26 -10.26 6.69
C LYS A 284 -0.61 -10.26 7.95
N LEU A 285 -0.40 -9.29 8.84
CA LEU A 285 -1.06 -9.19 10.14
C LEU A 285 -1.56 -7.77 10.43
N PRO A 286 -2.72 -7.66 11.10
CA PRO A 286 -3.27 -6.38 11.48
C PRO A 286 -2.50 -5.81 12.67
N HIS A 287 -2.51 -4.49 12.81
CA HIS A 287 -2.16 -3.89 14.09
C HIS A 287 -3.29 -4.22 15.08
N LEU A 288 -2.98 -4.47 16.36
CA LEU A 288 -4.02 -4.84 17.35
C LEU A 288 -5.12 -3.78 17.54
N GLN A 289 -4.74 -2.52 17.32
CA GLN A 289 -5.66 -1.38 17.36
C GLN A 289 -6.22 -0.99 15.97
N ALA A 290 -5.83 -1.68 14.90
CA ALA A 290 -6.41 -1.49 13.57
C ALA A 290 -7.71 -2.30 13.47
N TYR A 291 -8.76 -1.81 14.11
CA TYR A 291 -10.09 -2.42 14.05
C TYR A 291 -10.77 -2.15 12.70
N ASP A 292 -11.57 -3.10 12.24
CA ASP A 292 -12.41 -2.94 11.05
C ASP A 292 -13.50 -1.88 11.31
N PRO A 293 -13.43 -0.68 10.70
CA PRO A 293 -14.45 0.34 10.91
C PRO A 293 -15.80 -0.07 10.31
N ASN A 294 -15.83 -1.02 9.37
CA ASN A 294 -17.06 -1.58 8.83
C ASN A 294 -17.68 -2.68 9.71
N PHE A 295 -17.11 -2.97 10.87
CA PHE A 295 -17.61 -3.93 11.85
C PHE A 295 -17.75 -3.33 13.26
N THR A 296 -18.21 -2.09 13.35
CA THR A 296 -18.33 -1.36 14.62
C THR A 296 -19.57 -1.79 15.38
N PRO A 297 -19.48 -2.33 16.61
CA PRO A 297 -20.66 -2.75 17.37
C PRO A 297 -21.65 -1.59 17.60
N LEU A 298 -22.95 -1.90 17.58
CA LEU A 298 -23.97 -0.91 17.95
C LEU A 298 -23.81 -0.53 19.43
N GLY A 299 -23.77 0.77 19.72
CA GLY A 299 -23.60 1.29 21.08
C GLY A 299 -22.15 1.34 21.59
N ALA A 300 -21.17 0.81 20.85
CA ALA A 300 -19.77 1.05 21.17
C ALA A 300 -19.47 2.56 21.02
N GLU A 301 -18.70 3.10 21.98
CA GLU A 301 -18.04 4.39 21.79
C GLU A 301 -17.31 4.35 20.45
N LYS A 302 -17.48 5.39 19.63
CA LYS A 302 -16.86 5.46 18.30
C LYS A 302 -15.34 5.44 18.53
N PRO A 303 -14.61 4.35 18.20
CA PRO A 303 -13.16 4.33 18.40
C PRO A 303 -12.52 5.53 17.69
N GLU A 304 -11.57 6.16 18.36
CA GLU A 304 -10.66 7.13 17.77
C GLU A 304 -9.98 6.50 16.53
N GLY A 305 -9.79 7.28 15.46
CA GLY A 305 -9.35 6.77 14.16
C GLY A 305 -10.36 7.03 13.06
N PHE A 306 -10.78 6.00 12.30
CA PHE A 306 -11.61 6.15 11.10
C PHE A 306 -12.90 6.94 11.34
N HIS A 307 -13.58 6.68 12.46
CA HIS A 307 -14.82 7.39 12.76
C HIS A 307 -14.58 8.84 13.12
N GLY A 308 -13.53 9.14 13.87
CA GLY A 308 -13.16 10.51 14.20
C GLY A 308 -12.87 11.31 12.94
N VAL A 309 -12.03 10.77 12.06
CA VAL A 309 -11.67 11.40 10.78
C VAL A 309 -12.90 11.58 9.88
N LEU A 310 -13.73 10.55 9.73
CA LEU A 310 -14.97 10.62 8.95
C LEU A 310 -15.95 11.66 9.51
N ASN A 311 -16.22 11.65 10.82
CA ASN A 311 -17.12 12.63 11.42
C ASN A 311 -16.57 14.06 11.29
N ASN A 312 -15.24 14.24 11.41
CA ASN A 312 -14.61 15.53 11.20
C ASN A 312 -14.85 16.04 9.78
N ALA A 313 -14.63 15.20 8.76
CA ALA A 313 -14.90 15.53 7.36
C ALA A 313 -16.38 15.88 7.14
N LEU A 314 -17.31 15.03 7.60
CA LEU A 314 -18.74 15.27 7.47
C LEU A 314 -19.20 16.55 8.19
N SER A 315 -18.63 16.85 9.37
CA SER A 315 -18.97 18.05 10.16
C SER A 315 -18.50 19.36 9.52
N GLN A 316 -17.48 19.31 8.66
CA GLN A 316 -17.05 20.48 7.90
C GLN A 316 -18.08 20.81 6.81
N TRP A 317 -18.68 19.79 6.20
CA TRP A 317 -19.61 19.96 5.08
C TRP A 317 -21.05 20.22 5.51
N SER A 318 -21.46 19.73 6.68
CA SER A 318 -22.78 20.07 7.25
C SER A 318 -22.92 21.57 7.58
N LYS A 319 -21.81 22.30 7.71
CA LYS A 319 -21.77 23.75 7.93
C LYS A 319 -21.90 24.57 6.65
N THR A 320 -21.66 23.95 5.49
CA THR A 320 -21.70 24.61 4.18
C THR A 320 -23.06 24.38 3.52
N SER A 321 -23.56 25.37 2.75
CA SER A 321 -24.90 25.45 2.12
C SER A 321 -25.71 24.15 2.06
N LYS A 322 -26.97 24.20 2.53
CA LYS A 322 -27.94 23.09 2.50
C LYS A 322 -28.29 22.59 1.09
N ASP A 323 -27.94 23.35 0.06
CA ASP A 323 -28.33 23.06 -1.33
C ASP A 323 -27.40 22.06 -2.02
N GLU A 324 -26.26 21.72 -1.42
CA GLU A 324 -25.28 20.80 -2.01
C GLU A 324 -25.30 19.43 -1.32
N GLN A 325 -25.64 18.40 -2.09
CA GLN A 325 -25.63 17.01 -1.64
C GLN A 325 -24.21 16.54 -1.31
N VAL A 326 -24.07 15.86 -0.17
CA VAL A 326 -22.84 15.15 0.21
C VAL A 326 -22.89 13.72 -0.33
N LEU A 327 -21.78 13.27 -0.92
CA LEU A 327 -21.58 11.91 -1.40
C LEU A 327 -20.53 11.21 -0.52
N HIS A 328 -20.76 9.94 -0.19
CA HIS A 328 -19.75 9.08 0.44
C HIS A 328 -19.65 7.77 -0.33
N PHE A 329 -18.49 7.50 -0.91
CA PHE A 329 -18.16 6.25 -1.58
C PHE A 329 -17.23 5.41 -0.69
N ASP A 330 -17.71 4.27 -0.19
CA ASP A 330 -16.88 3.30 0.55
C ASP A 330 -16.36 2.22 -0.40
N CYS A 331 -15.07 2.28 -0.69
CA CYS A 331 -14.40 1.49 -1.72
C CYS A 331 -13.83 0.19 -1.16
N HIS A 332 -14.32 -0.92 -1.70
CA HIS A 332 -13.99 -2.27 -1.31
C HIS A 332 -13.51 -3.16 -2.45
N GLY A 333 -12.88 -4.26 -2.09
CA GLY A 333 -12.45 -5.33 -2.97
C GLY A 333 -13.27 -6.60 -2.76
N ARG A 334 -13.71 -7.20 -3.86
CA ARG A 334 -14.36 -8.51 -3.87
C ARG A 334 -13.69 -9.48 -4.85
N LYS A 335 -14.09 -10.75 -4.75
CA LYS A 335 -13.69 -11.81 -5.69
C LYS A 335 -14.21 -11.49 -7.09
N ASN A 336 -13.45 -11.86 -8.11
CA ASN A 336 -13.84 -11.71 -9.52
C ASN A 336 -15.12 -12.49 -9.83
N TRP A 337 -15.91 -11.94 -10.75
CA TRP A 337 -17.09 -12.57 -11.32
C TRP A 337 -17.21 -12.15 -12.79
N LYS A 338 -18.10 -12.81 -13.53
CA LYS A 338 -18.39 -12.51 -14.94
C LYS A 338 -19.89 -12.57 -15.18
N VAL A 339 -20.36 -11.85 -16.18
CA VAL A 339 -21.72 -11.96 -16.71
C VAL A 339 -21.62 -12.09 -18.23
N GLY A 340 -21.88 -13.29 -18.75
CA GLY A 340 -21.52 -13.64 -20.13
C GLY A 340 -20.01 -13.53 -20.34
N GLU A 341 -19.61 -12.84 -21.41
CA GLU A 341 -18.20 -12.60 -21.75
C GLU A 341 -17.58 -11.41 -20.99
N ALA A 342 -18.41 -10.53 -20.42
CA ALA A 342 -17.94 -9.31 -19.79
C ALA A 342 -17.45 -9.55 -18.35
N GLN A 343 -16.40 -8.83 -17.95
CA GLN A 343 -15.80 -8.94 -16.63
C GLN A 343 -16.61 -8.13 -15.61
N GLY A 344 -16.85 -8.70 -14.43
CA GLY A 344 -17.44 -7.96 -13.33
C GLY A 344 -16.51 -6.83 -12.87
N ALA A 345 -16.98 -5.59 -12.93
CA ALA A 345 -16.22 -4.43 -12.49
C ALA A 345 -16.50 -4.12 -11.03
N VAL A 346 -17.70 -3.64 -10.75
CA VAL A 346 -18.08 -3.10 -9.45
C VAL A 346 -19.55 -3.41 -9.18
N THR A 347 -19.88 -3.67 -7.92
CA THR A 347 -21.27 -3.72 -7.47
C THR A 347 -21.59 -2.54 -6.57
N VAL A 348 -22.78 -1.96 -6.76
CA VAL A 348 -23.19 -0.70 -6.13
C VAL A 348 -24.23 -0.98 -5.04
N GLY A 349 -23.88 -0.68 -3.79
CA GLY A 349 -24.73 -0.84 -2.63
C GLY A 349 -25.17 0.48 -2.02
N MET A 350 -26.45 0.58 -1.65
CA MET A 350 -27.01 1.71 -0.90
C MET A 350 -27.81 1.25 0.32
N GLY A 351 -27.49 0.05 0.82
CA GLY A 351 -28.21 -0.62 1.90
C GLY A 351 -28.22 0.19 3.20
N ALA A 352 -27.22 1.04 3.45
CA ALA A 352 -27.24 1.99 4.57
C ALA A 352 -28.45 2.92 4.51
N LEU A 353 -28.66 3.57 3.36
CA LEU A 353 -29.75 4.51 3.13
C LEU A 353 -31.10 3.80 3.05
N GLU A 354 -31.17 2.65 2.37
CA GLU A 354 -32.37 1.80 2.31
C GLU A 354 -32.81 1.37 3.73
N ARG A 355 -31.87 0.98 4.59
CA ARG A 355 -32.15 0.60 5.98
C ARG A 355 -32.62 1.80 6.79
N TYR A 356 -31.97 2.95 6.65
CA TYR A 356 -32.33 4.17 7.35
C TYR A 356 -33.75 4.63 7.01
N ALA A 357 -34.11 4.66 5.72
CA ALA A 357 -35.44 5.02 5.22
C ALA A 357 -36.56 4.16 5.81
N ARG A 358 -36.32 2.86 6.00
CA ARG A 358 -37.30 1.95 6.64
C ARG A 358 -37.42 2.16 8.14
N SER A 359 -36.43 2.75 8.78
CA SER A 359 -36.36 2.94 10.24
C SER A 359 -36.87 4.29 10.73
N VAL A 360 -36.99 5.29 9.84
CA VAL A 360 -37.35 6.67 10.18
C VAL A 360 -38.65 7.06 9.48
N SER A 361 -39.72 7.24 10.25
CA SER A 361 -41.10 7.41 9.74
C SER A 361 -41.36 8.68 8.93
N ASN A 362 -40.44 9.65 8.93
CA ASN A 362 -40.53 10.90 8.18
C ASN A 362 -39.26 11.17 7.35
N PHE A 363 -38.56 10.11 6.94
CA PHE A 363 -37.41 10.30 6.08
C PHE A 363 -37.82 10.90 4.73
N ARG A 364 -37.04 11.88 4.25
CA ARG A 364 -37.41 12.69 3.08
C ARG A 364 -37.47 11.90 1.77
N LEU A 365 -36.66 10.84 1.65
CA LEU A 365 -36.62 10.01 0.44
C LEU A 365 -37.48 8.76 0.65
N THR A 366 -38.35 8.50 -0.30
CA THR A 366 -39.10 7.26 -0.45
C THR A 366 -38.18 6.13 -0.91
N GLU A 367 -38.61 4.88 -0.69
CA GLU A 367 -37.88 3.70 -1.20
C GLU A 367 -37.73 3.73 -2.73
N ALA A 368 -38.73 4.26 -3.45
CA ALA A 368 -38.69 4.44 -4.90
C ALA A 368 -37.59 5.42 -5.34
N GLU A 369 -37.45 6.56 -4.66
CA GLU A 369 -36.39 7.55 -4.94
C GLU A 369 -34.99 6.98 -4.66
N ILE A 370 -34.85 6.13 -3.64
CA ILE A 370 -33.57 5.44 -3.36
C ILE A 370 -33.24 4.43 -4.46
N ILE A 371 -34.23 3.67 -4.95
CA ILE A 371 -34.05 2.73 -6.07
C ILE A 371 -33.70 3.48 -7.35
N GLU A 372 -34.35 4.61 -7.61
CA GLU A 372 -34.06 5.47 -8.76
C GLU A 372 -32.63 6.02 -8.68
N ALA A 373 -32.23 6.58 -7.53
CA ALA A 373 -30.87 7.04 -7.29
C ALA A 373 -29.82 5.95 -7.54
N LYS A 374 -30.06 4.75 -7.01
CA LYS A 374 -29.19 3.59 -7.22
C LYS A 374 -29.08 3.20 -8.69
N THR A 375 -30.21 3.21 -9.41
CA THR A 375 -30.27 2.91 -10.85
C THR A 375 -29.49 3.94 -11.65
N THR A 376 -29.65 5.23 -11.32
CA THR A 376 -28.91 6.33 -11.92
C THR A 376 -27.41 6.19 -11.72
N ILE A 377 -26.96 5.86 -10.50
CA ILE A 377 -25.54 5.59 -10.20
C ILE A 377 -25.01 4.43 -11.05
N VAL A 378 -25.73 3.31 -11.08
CA VAL A 378 -25.33 2.12 -11.84
C VAL A 378 -25.22 2.43 -13.33
N HIS A 379 -26.19 3.14 -13.89
CA HIS A 379 -26.17 3.54 -15.30
C HIS A 379 -25.03 4.51 -15.60
N ALA A 380 -24.79 5.51 -14.74
CA ALA A 380 -23.69 6.46 -14.91
C ALA A 380 -22.33 5.77 -14.91
N ILE A 381 -22.10 4.84 -13.98
CA ILE A 381 -20.86 4.04 -13.92
C ILE A 381 -20.76 3.14 -15.16
N GLN A 382 -21.82 2.41 -15.52
CA GLN A 382 -21.82 1.51 -16.66
C GLN A 382 -21.49 2.24 -17.97
N ALA A 383 -22.02 3.46 -18.15
CA ALA A 383 -21.73 4.31 -19.29
C ALA A 383 -20.26 4.72 -19.37
N GLY A 384 -19.62 5.04 -18.24
CA GLY A 384 -18.20 5.43 -18.21
C GLY A 384 -17.23 4.26 -18.40
N LEU A 385 -17.57 3.07 -17.88
CA LEU A 385 -16.70 1.90 -17.99
C LEU A 385 -16.76 1.24 -19.38
N GLY A 386 -17.89 1.37 -20.08
CA GLY A 386 -18.13 0.73 -21.38
C GLY A 386 -18.52 -0.75 -21.26
N SER A 387 -18.71 -1.43 -22.39
CA SER A 387 -19.30 -2.77 -22.47
C SER A 387 -18.41 -3.92 -21.99
N ASN A 388 -17.11 -3.68 -21.83
CA ASN A 388 -16.17 -4.72 -21.38
C ASN A 388 -16.31 -5.04 -19.88
N TRP A 389 -16.95 -4.13 -19.15
CA TRP A 389 -17.11 -4.17 -17.70
C TRP A 389 -18.59 -4.21 -17.34
N VAL A 390 -18.93 -4.99 -16.31
CA VAL A 390 -20.30 -5.11 -15.82
C VAL A 390 -20.41 -4.45 -14.45
N VAL A 391 -21.35 -3.52 -14.34
CA VAL A 391 -21.79 -2.92 -13.08
C VAL A 391 -23.06 -3.62 -12.63
N ASP A 392 -23.09 -4.11 -11.39
CA ASP A 392 -24.25 -4.82 -10.84
C ASP A 392 -24.87 -4.06 -9.65
N ALA A 393 -26.19 -3.87 -9.72
CA ALA A 393 -26.99 -3.18 -8.72
C ALA A 393 -27.40 -4.09 -7.54
N ASN A 394 -27.07 -5.37 -7.56
CA ASN A 394 -27.48 -6.35 -6.55
C ASN A 394 -26.29 -6.89 -5.75
N PRO A 395 -25.57 -6.03 -5.02
CA PRO A 395 -24.42 -6.47 -4.25
C PRO A 395 -24.85 -7.42 -3.14
N LYS A 396 -24.04 -8.46 -2.91
CA LYS A 396 -24.16 -9.29 -1.70
C LYS A 396 -23.95 -8.46 -0.42
N TYR A 397 -23.08 -7.45 -0.51
CA TYR A 397 -22.76 -6.53 0.58
C TYR A 397 -23.18 -5.12 0.17
N ALA A 398 -24.37 -4.70 0.61
CA ALA A 398 -24.96 -3.42 0.20
C ALA A 398 -24.55 -2.25 1.12
N GLY A 399 -23.75 -2.48 2.16
CA GLY A 399 -23.34 -1.44 3.12
C GLY A 399 -24.32 -1.11 4.23
N ALA A 400 -25.35 -1.93 4.48
CA ALA A 400 -26.27 -1.69 5.61
C ALA A 400 -25.69 -2.03 6.99
N GLY A 401 -24.65 -2.87 7.03
CA GLY A 401 -24.22 -3.57 8.25
C GLY A 401 -25.24 -4.62 8.73
N GLY A 402 -24.97 -5.20 9.90
CA GLY A 402 -25.86 -6.18 10.53
C GLY A 402 -26.75 -5.57 11.61
N ASP A 403 -27.39 -6.45 12.38
CA ASP A 403 -28.23 -6.03 13.52
C ASP A 403 -27.41 -5.72 14.79
N SER A 404 -26.14 -6.13 14.82
CA SER A 404 -25.24 -5.94 15.95
C SER A 404 -24.06 -5.01 15.66
N TYR A 405 -23.91 -4.55 14.41
CA TYR A 405 -22.82 -3.68 13.98
C TYR A 405 -23.24 -2.73 12.87
N ARG A 406 -22.46 -1.66 12.69
CA ARG A 406 -22.61 -0.67 11.62
C ARG A 406 -21.37 -0.61 10.72
N THR A 407 -21.62 -0.35 9.45
CA THR A 407 -20.64 -0.03 8.42
C THR A 407 -20.31 1.46 8.41
N MET A 408 -19.24 1.86 7.73
CA MET A 408 -18.89 3.27 7.51
C MET A 408 -19.99 4.01 6.75
N THR A 409 -20.54 3.41 5.71
CA THR A 409 -21.68 3.97 4.97
C THR A 409 -22.89 4.22 5.87
N ARG A 410 -23.23 3.28 6.77
CA ARG A 410 -24.28 3.48 7.77
C ARG A 410 -23.93 4.60 8.76
N MET A 411 -22.67 4.67 9.20
CA MET A 411 -22.23 5.76 10.08
C MET A 411 -22.36 7.13 9.45
N SER A 412 -22.06 7.27 8.15
CA SER A 412 -22.25 8.53 7.44
C SER A 412 -23.72 8.90 7.34
N VAL A 413 -24.59 7.95 6.98
CA VAL A 413 -26.05 8.14 6.94
C VAL A 413 -26.59 8.57 8.29
N ASP A 414 -26.22 7.87 9.36
CA ASP A 414 -26.62 8.20 10.73
C ASP A 414 -26.09 9.60 11.15
N ALA A 415 -24.87 9.97 10.73
CA ALA A 415 -24.24 11.23 11.12
C ALA A 415 -24.86 12.47 10.48
N LEU A 416 -25.45 12.33 9.29
CA LEU A 416 -26.11 13.41 8.56
C LEU A 416 -27.61 13.19 8.42
N ASP A 417 -28.23 12.38 9.28
CA ASP A 417 -29.68 12.13 9.30
C ASP A 417 -30.27 11.75 7.93
N GLY A 418 -29.50 10.98 7.15
CA GLY A 418 -29.84 10.58 5.78
C GLY A 418 -29.78 11.69 4.73
N GLU A 419 -29.24 12.86 5.04
CA GLU A 419 -28.96 13.93 4.05
C GLU A 419 -27.75 13.63 3.15
N ILE A 420 -27.09 12.49 3.35
CA ILE A 420 -25.95 12.01 2.56
C ILE A 420 -26.32 10.83 1.66
N LEU A 421 -25.74 10.80 0.47
CA LEU A 421 -25.77 9.63 -0.41
C LEU A 421 -24.55 8.73 -0.14
N ALA A 422 -24.72 7.75 0.76
CA ALA A 422 -23.67 6.77 1.06
C ALA A 422 -23.78 5.53 0.16
N VAL A 423 -22.73 5.27 -0.60
CA VAL A 423 -22.62 4.22 -1.61
C VAL A 423 -21.46 3.30 -1.29
N GLN A 424 -21.71 2.00 -1.17
CA GLN A 424 -20.67 0.98 -1.08
C GLN A 424 -20.30 0.49 -2.48
N LEU A 425 -19.02 0.57 -2.83
CA LEU A 425 -18.46 0.15 -4.11
C LEU A 425 -17.61 -1.10 -3.91
N GLU A 426 -18.12 -2.26 -4.32
CA GLU A 426 -17.42 -3.54 -4.19
C GLU A 426 -16.78 -3.93 -5.54
N MET A 427 -15.48 -3.69 -5.68
CA MET A 427 -14.75 -3.82 -6.94
C MET A 427 -14.05 -5.18 -7.08
N SER A 428 -14.12 -5.80 -8.26
CA SER A 428 -13.36 -7.03 -8.53
C SER A 428 -11.85 -6.79 -8.44
N ARG A 429 -11.08 -7.85 -8.24
CA ARG A 429 -9.61 -7.77 -8.26
C ARG A 429 -9.10 -7.38 -9.65
N GLU A 430 -9.66 -7.97 -10.70
CA GLU A 430 -9.31 -7.65 -12.09
C GLU A 430 -9.57 -6.18 -12.41
N PHE A 431 -10.72 -5.64 -12.00
CA PHE A 431 -11.06 -4.24 -12.23
C PHE A 431 -10.15 -3.28 -11.47
N ARG A 432 -9.84 -3.57 -10.19
CA ARG A 432 -8.88 -2.76 -9.42
C ARG A 432 -7.49 -2.75 -10.06
N ILE A 433 -7.01 -3.89 -10.56
CA ILE A 433 -5.75 -3.96 -11.30
C ILE A 433 -5.84 -3.12 -12.59
N ALA A 434 -6.94 -3.24 -13.35
CA ALA A 434 -7.14 -2.45 -14.55
C ALA A 434 -7.14 -0.94 -14.27
N LEU A 435 -7.77 -0.50 -13.19
CA LEU A 435 -7.77 0.91 -12.77
C LEU A 435 -6.37 1.41 -12.38
N VAL A 436 -5.52 0.55 -11.82
CA VAL A 436 -4.12 0.89 -11.51
C VAL A 436 -3.29 1.03 -12.79
N LEU A 437 -3.52 0.17 -13.79
CA LEU A 437 -2.73 0.11 -15.02
C LEU A 437 -3.23 1.06 -16.12
N ASP A 438 -4.51 1.43 -16.12
CA ASP A 438 -5.15 2.26 -17.13
C ASP A 438 -5.72 3.53 -16.48
N SER A 439 -4.93 4.62 -16.56
CA SER A 439 -5.35 5.94 -16.08
C SER A 439 -6.58 6.49 -16.82
N GLY A 440 -6.79 6.12 -18.08
CA GLY A 440 -7.97 6.51 -18.85
C GLY A 440 -9.23 5.83 -18.32
N LEU A 441 -9.15 4.55 -17.93
CA LEU A 441 -10.25 3.85 -17.26
C LEU A 441 -10.56 4.47 -15.89
N MET A 442 -9.53 4.80 -15.10
CA MET A 442 -9.70 5.51 -13.83
C MET A 442 -10.40 6.86 -14.01
N GLN A 443 -9.99 7.66 -15.02
CA GLN A 443 -10.60 8.95 -15.33
C GLN A 443 -12.07 8.81 -15.71
N ARG A 444 -12.43 7.84 -16.57
CA ARG A 444 -13.83 7.61 -16.94
C ARG A 444 -14.66 7.17 -15.74
N PHE A 445 -14.12 6.30 -14.87
CA PHE A 445 -14.81 5.88 -13.67
C PHE A 445 -15.05 7.07 -12.71
N ALA A 446 -14.02 7.89 -12.44
CA ALA A 446 -14.15 9.09 -11.64
C ALA A 446 -15.17 10.08 -12.23
N SER A 447 -15.14 10.30 -13.56
CA SER A 447 -16.08 11.19 -14.24
C SER A 447 -17.53 10.74 -14.10
N SER A 448 -17.79 9.44 -14.19
CA SER A 448 -19.11 8.87 -13.91
C SER A 448 -19.56 9.13 -12.47
N LEU A 449 -18.66 9.01 -11.49
CA LEU A 449 -18.99 9.31 -10.10
C LEU A 449 -19.27 10.80 -9.87
N LYS A 450 -18.46 11.69 -10.49
CA LYS A 450 -18.65 13.14 -10.43
C LYS A 450 -19.97 13.60 -11.07
N SER A 451 -20.46 12.89 -12.09
CA SER A 451 -21.75 13.21 -12.74
C SER A 451 -22.98 12.86 -11.90
N ILE A 452 -22.83 12.14 -10.79
CA ILE A 452 -23.95 11.81 -9.90
C ILE A 452 -24.42 13.10 -9.22
N ARG A 453 -25.64 13.50 -9.55
CA ARG A 453 -26.41 14.58 -8.92
C ARG A 453 -27.83 14.04 -8.78
N LEU A 454 -28.41 14.07 -7.57
CA LEU A 454 -29.79 13.66 -7.30
C LEU A 454 -30.71 14.86 -7.17
#